data_AF-A0A950L380-F1
#
_entry.id   AF-A0A950L380-F1
#
_cell.length_a   1.000
_cell.length_b   1.000
_cell.length_c   1.000
_cell.angle_alpha   90.00
_cell.angle_beta   90.00
_cell.angle_gamma   90.00
#
_symmetry.space_group_name_H-M   'P 1'
#
loop_
_entity.id
_entity.type
_entity.pdbx_description
1 polymer ?
#
loop_
_entity_poly.entity_id
_entity_poly.type
_entity_poly.pdbx_seq_one_letter_code
_entity_poly.pdbx_strand_id
1 'polypeptide(L)'
;MKLNRRLLLFLGLIIVFIVDFPILTVALNSFRTTETIISSHNIWPTDPTLTNYFYISSRTNFWTFLLNSGIVALASTALGIVLAALAGFALSRFHARILGSYNQALLIVQMFPLILAIIPLLIFFRR
;
A
#
# COMPACT_ATOMS: atom_id res chain seq x y z
N MET A 1 -2.55 -38.15 -3.01
CA MET A 1 -1.17 -37.70 -3.31
C MET A 1 -0.70 -36.81 -2.15
N LYS A 2 0.03 -37.34 -1.17
CA LYS A 2 0.51 -36.53 -0.02
C LYS A 2 1.66 -35.67 -0.51
N LEU A 3 1.37 -34.42 -0.88
CA LEU A 3 2.36 -33.48 -1.39
C LEU A 3 3.39 -33.22 -0.28
N ASN A 4 4.68 -33.42 -0.58
CA ASN A 4 5.74 -33.28 0.41
C ASN A 4 5.79 -31.84 0.96
N ARG A 5 5.65 -31.68 2.28
CA ARG A 5 5.67 -30.36 2.94
C ARG A 5 6.87 -29.49 2.53
N ARG A 6 8.03 -30.12 2.32
CA ARG A 6 9.25 -29.44 1.86
C ARG A 6 9.11 -28.89 0.43
N LEU A 7 8.43 -29.62 -0.46
CA LEU A 7 8.14 -29.17 -1.82
C LEU A 7 7.18 -27.98 -1.82
N LEU A 8 6.15 -28.02 -0.97
CA LEU A 8 5.21 -26.90 -0.80
C LEU A 8 5.92 -25.63 -0.30
N LEU A 9 6.78 -25.75 0.71
CA LEU A 9 7.56 -24.61 1.22
C LEU A 9 8.50 -24.05 0.14
N PHE A 10 9.17 -24.92 -0.61
CA PHE A 10 10.05 -24.50 -1.70
C PHE A 10 9.29 -23.76 -2.81
N LEU A 11 8.15 -24.29 -3.24
CA LEU A 11 7.29 -23.62 -4.23
C LEU A 11 6.76 -22.28 -3.69
N GLY A 12 6.35 -22.22 -2.42
CA GLY A 12 5.93 -20.98 -1.78
C GLY A 12 7.03 -19.92 -1.78
N LEU A 13 8.27 -20.31 -1.47
CA LEU A 13 9.42 -19.39 -1.47
C LEU A 13 9.74 -18.86 -2.88
N ILE A 14 9.62 -19.70 -3.91
CA ILE A 14 9.76 -19.26 -5.31
C ILE A 14 8.68 -18.25 -5.67
N ILE A 15 7.43 -18.49 -5.28
CA ILE A 15 6.32 -17.57 -5.56
C ILE A 15 6.56 -16.21 -4.88
N VAL A 16 6.94 -16.23 -3.60
CA VAL A 16 7.29 -14.99 -2.86
C VAL A 16 8.39 -14.23 -3.60
N PHE A 17 9.46 -14.92 -4.00
CA PHE A 17 10.56 -14.29 -4.72
C PHE A 17 10.12 -13.66 -6.06
N ILE A 18 9.28 -14.35 -6.84
CA ILE A 18 8.79 -13.83 -8.13
C ILE A 18 7.89 -12.61 -7.93
N VAL A 19 7.00 -12.65 -6.93
CA VAL A 19 6.07 -11.56 -6.62
C VAL A 19 6.80 -10.33 -6.11
N ASP A 20 7.80 -10.53 -5.25
CA ASP A 20 8.56 -9.43 -4.63
C ASP A 20 9.74 -8.96 -5.50
N PHE A 21 10.02 -9.64 -6.62
CA PHE A 21 11.12 -9.27 -7.50
C PHE A 21 11.11 -7.79 -7.92
N PRO A 22 9.98 -7.16 -8.31
CA PRO A 22 9.94 -5.73 -8.61
C PRO A 22 10.25 -4.82 -7.41
N ILE A 23 9.91 -5.26 -6.19
CA ILE A 23 10.22 -4.50 -4.97
C ILE A 23 11.73 -4.56 -4.71
N LEU A 24 12.34 -5.73 -4.90
CA LEU A 24 13.78 -5.91 -4.79
C LEU A 24 14.55 -5.05 -5.81
N THR A 25 14.06 -4.93 -7.05
CA THR A 25 14.72 -4.08 -8.05
C THR A 25 14.66 -2.59 -7.69
N VAL A 26 13.53 -2.11 -7.16
CA VAL A 26 13.40 -0.73 -6.65
C VAL A 26 14.37 -0.49 -5.50
N ALA A 27 14.49 -1.44 -4.57
CA ALA A 27 15.43 -1.36 -3.45
C ALA A 27 16.90 -1.31 -3.94
N LEU A 28 17.28 -2.17 -4.89
CA LEU A 28 18.63 -2.14 -5.47
C LEU A 28 18.92 -0.84 -6.24
N ASN A 29 17.94 -0.33 -6.98
CA ASN A 29 18.06 0.93 -7.71
C ASN A 29 18.20 2.15 -6.79
N SER A 30 17.72 2.08 -5.55
CA SER A 30 17.92 3.18 -4.58
C SER A 30 19.39 3.49 -4.30
N PHE A 31 20.29 2.51 -4.51
CA PHE A 31 21.75 2.68 -4.37
C PHE A 31 22.45 3.10 -5.67
N ARG A 32 21.73 3.31 -6.77
CA ARG A 32 22.30 3.66 -8.08
C ARG A 32 21.98 5.12 -8.43
N THR A 33 22.89 5.79 -9.13
CA THR A 33 22.59 7.12 -9.67
C THR A 33 21.61 7.02 -10.83
N THR A 34 20.88 8.10 -11.12
CA THR A 34 19.96 8.18 -12.26
C THR A 34 20.66 7.82 -13.58
N GLU A 35 21.90 8.27 -13.75
CA GLU A 35 22.74 7.96 -14.93
C GLU A 35 23.00 6.46 -15.07
N THR A 36 23.38 5.78 -13.98
CA THR A 36 23.62 4.32 -13.98
C THR A 36 22.34 3.53 -14.19
N ILE A 37 21.18 4.01 -13.72
CA ILE A 37 19.88 3.36 -13.94
C ILE A 37 19.48 3.42 -15.42
N ILE A 38 19.72 4.55 -16.09
CA ILE A 38 19.37 4.74 -17.50
C ILE A 38 20.34 4.02 -18.44
N SER A 39 21.64 4.01 -18.11
CA SER A 39 22.69 3.48 -18.99
C SER A 39 22.90 1.97 -18.89
N SER A 40 22.51 1.32 -17.79
CA SER A 40 22.80 -0.09 -17.53
C SER A 40 21.55 -0.92 -17.25
N HIS A 41 21.41 -2.02 -18.00
CA HIS A 41 20.35 -3.02 -17.84
C HIS A 41 20.65 -4.03 -16.72
N ASN A 42 21.79 -3.93 -16.03
CA ASN A 42 22.09 -4.81 -14.91
C ASN A 42 21.18 -4.46 -13.73
N ILE A 43 20.69 -5.49 -13.04
CA ILE A 43 19.85 -5.36 -11.84
C ILE A 43 20.73 -5.15 -10.61
N TRP A 44 21.93 -5.72 -10.60
CA TRP A 44 22.88 -5.55 -9.51
C TRP A 44 23.59 -4.19 -9.63
N PRO A 45 23.68 -3.41 -8.54
CA PRO A 45 24.42 -2.16 -8.52
C PRO A 45 25.91 -2.46 -8.70
N THR A 46 26.51 -1.97 -9.78
CA THR A 46 27.96 -2.08 -10.03
C THR A 46 28.75 -1.17 -9.08
N ASP A 47 28.23 0.03 -8.84
CA ASP A 47 28.82 1.06 -7.99
C ASP A 47 27.75 1.56 -7.00
N PRO A 48 27.51 0.85 -5.89
CA PRO A 48 26.50 1.25 -4.91
C PRO A 48 26.90 2.56 -4.21
N THR A 49 25.97 3.50 -4.15
CA THR A 49 26.15 4.83 -3.55
C THR A 49 24.97 5.19 -2.65
N LEU A 50 25.19 6.13 -1.72
CA LEU A 50 24.13 6.67 -0.85
C LEU A 50 23.67 8.07 -1.27
N THR A 51 24.08 8.53 -2.46
CA THR A 51 23.83 9.89 -2.95
C THR A 51 22.34 10.23 -2.98
N ASN A 52 21.49 9.28 -3.38
CA ASN A 52 20.03 9.47 -3.37
C ASN A 52 19.48 9.73 -1.96
N TYR A 53 20.00 9.03 -0.94
CA TYR A 53 19.59 9.20 0.45
C TYR A 53 20.02 10.56 1.01
N PHE A 54 21.24 11.01 0.71
CA PHE A 54 21.68 12.36 1.06
C PHE A 54 20.87 13.43 0.33
N TYR A 55 20.54 13.19 -0.94
CA TYR A 55 19.74 14.11 -1.75
C TYR A 55 18.34 14.28 -1.15
N ILE A 56 17.60 13.19 -0.86
CA ILE A 56 16.27 13.30 -0.25
C ILE A 56 16.32 13.97 1.12
N SER A 57 17.35 13.71 1.92
CA SER A 57 17.45 14.27 3.26
C SER A 57 17.83 15.75 3.29
N SER A 58 18.59 16.24 2.30
CA SER A 58 19.13 17.62 2.30
C SER A 58 18.50 18.56 1.28
N ARG A 59 17.90 18.03 0.22
CA ARG A 59 17.36 18.80 -0.91
C ARG A 59 15.85 18.70 -1.05
N THR A 60 15.18 17.90 -0.21
CA THR A 60 13.72 17.71 -0.29
C THR A 60 13.08 17.70 1.10
N ASN A 61 11.75 17.92 1.16
CA ASN A 61 10.96 17.81 2.39
C ASN A 61 10.55 16.35 2.70
N PHE A 62 11.40 15.37 2.35
CA PHE A 62 11.08 13.95 2.44
C PHE A 62 10.60 13.54 3.85
N TRP A 63 11.33 13.93 4.90
CA TRP A 63 10.98 13.59 6.28
C TRP A 63 9.63 14.16 6.71
N THR A 64 9.32 15.39 6.31
CA THR A 64 8.02 16.02 6.57
C THR A 64 6.90 15.28 5.84
N PHE A 65 7.09 14.92 4.56
CA PHE A 65 6.10 14.16 3.81
C PHE A 65 5.89 12.76 4.38
N LEU A 66 6.97 12.08 4.78
CA LEU A 66 6.91 10.78 5.41
C LEU A 66 6.12 10.82 6.73
N LEU A 67 6.39 11.82 7.58
CA LEU A 67 5.66 12.01 8.84
C LEU A 67 4.19 12.37 8.59
N ASN A 68 3.90 13.27 7.66
CA ASN A 68 2.52 13.64 7.32
C ASN A 68 1.72 12.42 6.82
N SER A 69 2.30 11.63 5.91
CA SER A 69 1.69 10.39 5.43
C SER A 69 1.50 9.37 6.56
N GLY A 70 2.49 9.21 7.44
CA GLY A 70 2.39 8.32 8.59
C GLY A 70 1.27 8.73 9.55
N ILE A 71 1.18 10.02 9.91
CA ILE A 71 0.13 10.55 10.77
C ILE A 71 -1.25 10.33 10.14
N VAL A 72 -1.43 10.70 8.87
CA VAL A 72 -2.71 10.54 8.17
C VAL A 72 -3.10 9.07 8.06
N ALA A 73 -2.16 8.19 7.70
CA ALA A 73 -2.42 6.75 7.57
C ALA A 73 -2.82 6.13 8.93
N LEU A 74 -2.09 6.44 10.00
CA LEU A 74 -2.38 5.90 11.33
C LEU A 74 -3.69 6.46 11.90
N ALA A 75 -3.91 7.77 11.80
CA ALA A 75 -5.13 8.41 12.30
C ALA A 75 -6.38 7.90 11.56
N SER A 76 -6.34 7.83 10.22
CA SER A 76 -7.45 7.32 9.42
C SER A 76 -7.70 5.83 9.68
N THR A 77 -6.65 5.02 9.83
CA THR A 77 -6.77 3.59 10.17
C THR A 77 -7.38 3.40 11.55
N ALA A 78 -6.91 4.13 12.56
CA ALA A 78 -7.41 4.02 13.93
C ALA A 78 -8.90 4.39 14.00
N LEU A 79 -9.28 5.54 13.41
CA LEU A 79 -10.69 5.95 13.33
C LEU A 79 -11.52 4.94 12.55
N GLY A 80 -11.00 4.46 11.41
CA GLY A 80 -11.65 3.45 10.59
C GLY A 80 -11.92 2.15 11.34
N ILE A 81 -10.94 1.65 12.10
CA ILE A 81 -11.08 0.43 12.91
C ILE A 81 -12.14 0.62 13.99
N VAL A 82 -12.13 1.75 14.72
CA VAL A 82 -13.13 2.00 15.77
C VAL A 82 -14.54 2.01 15.18
N LEU A 83 -14.76 2.76 14.10
CA LEU A 83 -16.07 2.85 13.46
C LEU A 83 -16.50 1.52 12.83
N ALA A 84 -15.59 0.83 12.13
CA ALA A 84 -15.86 -0.46 11.50
C ALA A 84 -16.13 -1.56 12.54
N ALA A 85 -15.44 -1.55 13.68
CA ALA A 85 -15.67 -2.50 14.76
C ALA A 85 -17.05 -2.31 15.38
N LEU A 86 -17.49 -1.07 15.61
CA LEU A 86 -18.84 -0.78 16.12
C LEU A 86 -19.93 -1.19 15.12
N ALA A 87 -19.75 -0.86 13.84
CA ALA A 87 -20.69 -1.24 12.78
C ALA A 87 -20.72 -2.76 12.58
N GLY A 88 -19.56 -3.39 12.56
CA GLY A 88 -19.40 -4.85 12.45
C GLY A 88 -20.00 -5.59 13.63
N PHE A 89 -19.83 -5.07 14.85
CA PHE A 89 -20.48 -5.62 16.04
C PHE A 89 -22.00 -5.59 15.91
N ALA A 90 -22.55 -4.44 15.51
CA ALA A 90 -24.00 -4.31 15.32
C ALA A 90 -24.53 -5.28 14.25
N LEU A 91 -23.84 -5.39 13.12
CA LEU A 91 -24.18 -6.33 12.05
C LEU A 91 -24.08 -7.80 12.47
N SER A 92 -23.09 -8.14 13.30
CA SER A 92 -22.85 -9.52 13.73
C SER A 92 -23.84 -10.00 14.80
N ARG A 93 -24.35 -9.09 15.64
CA ARG A 93 -25.14 -9.45 16.83
C ARG A 93 -26.63 -9.18 16.68
N PHE A 94 -27.03 -8.18 15.90
CA PHE A 94 -28.44 -7.81 15.74
C PHE A 94 -28.99 -8.30 14.40
N HIS A 95 -30.23 -8.79 14.42
CA HIS A 95 -30.93 -9.27 13.22
C HIS A 95 -32.08 -8.31 12.92
N ALA A 96 -31.78 -7.21 12.22
CA ALA A 96 -32.76 -6.21 11.80
C ALA A 96 -32.78 -6.07 10.28
N ARG A 97 -33.96 -5.88 9.68
CA ARG A 97 -34.10 -5.71 8.22
C ARG A 97 -33.25 -4.56 7.67
N ILE A 98 -33.12 -3.47 8.42
CA ILE A 98 -32.31 -2.31 8.06
C ILE A 98 -30.80 -2.64 7.98
N LEU A 99 -30.32 -3.58 8.79
CA LEU A 99 -28.92 -4.02 8.81
C LEU A 99 -28.58 -4.84 7.55
N GLY A 100 -29.55 -5.61 7.02
CA GLY A 100 -29.39 -6.30 5.73
C GLY A 100 -29.21 -5.32 4.56
N SER A 101 -30.04 -4.28 4.50
CA SER A 101 -29.91 -3.22 3.49
C SER A 101 -28.63 -2.40 3.65
N TYR A 102 -28.21 -2.12 4.89
CA TYR A 102 -26.93 -1.44 5.16
C TYR A 102 -25.75 -2.24 4.61
N ASN A 103 -25.68 -3.55 4.86
CA ASN A 103 -24.57 -4.38 4.36
C ASN A 103 -24.50 -4.38 2.83
N GLN A 104 -25.65 -4.47 2.14
CA GLN A 104 -25.71 -4.38 0.68
C GLN A 104 -25.26 -3.01 0.16
N ALA A 105 -25.74 -1.92 0.77
CA ALA A 105 -25.33 -0.57 0.42
C ALA A 105 -23.82 -0.35 0.64
N LEU A 106 -23.27 -0.88 1.72
CA LEU A 106 -21.84 -0.83 2.03
C LEU A 106 -21.01 -1.49 0.93
N LEU A 107 -21.40 -2.68 0.47
CA LEU A 107 -20.73 -3.36 -0.64
C LEU A 107 -20.82 -2.55 -1.94
N ILE A 108 -21.99 -1.98 -2.25
CA ILE A 108 -22.16 -1.12 -3.43
C ILE A 108 -21.22 0.09 -3.37
N VAL A 109 -21.12 0.75 -2.22
CA VAL A 109 -20.22 1.90 -2.02
C VAL A 109 -18.75 1.48 -2.14
N GLN A 110 -18.36 0.30 -1.65
CA GLN A 110 -16.99 -0.21 -1.79
C GLN A 110 -16.59 -0.51 -3.23
N MET A 111 -17.55 -0.88 -4.08
CA MET A 111 -17.32 -1.09 -5.52
C MET A 111 -17.22 0.22 -6.30
N PHE A 112 -17.55 1.36 -5.67
CA PHE A 112 -17.46 2.66 -6.33
C PHE A 112 -15.99 2.98 -6.65
N PRO A 113 -15.68 3.31 -7.92
CA PRO A 113 -14.30 3.59 -8.32
C PRO A 113 -13.81 4.91 -7.69
N LEU A 114 -12.86 4.79 -6.77
CA LEU A 114 -12.33 5.94 -6.01
C LEU A 114 -11.80 7.07 -6.90
N ILE A 115 -11.27 6.74 -8.09
CA ILE A 115 -10.79 7.72 -9.07
C ILE A 115 -11.90 8.70 -9.51
N LEU A 116 -13.15 8.24 -9.61
CA LEU A 116 -14.28 9.10 -9.97
C LEU A 116 -14.67 10.06 -8.82
N ALA A 117 -14.32 9.72 -7.58
CA ALA A 117 -14.58 10.57 -6.42
C ALA A 117 -13.60 11.76 -6.31
N ILE A 118 -12.45 11.71 -6.99
CA ILE A 118 -11.40 12.74 -6.83
C ILE A 118 -11.89 14.13 -7.25
N ILE A 119 -12.52 14.26 -8.42
CA ILE A 119 -13.02 15.55 -8.93
C ILE A 119 -14.04 16.19 -7.96
N PRO A 120 -15.12 15.49 -7.54
CA PRO A 120 -16.09 16.10 -6.63
C PRO A 120 -15.48 16.40 -5.26
N LEU A 121 -14.55 15.57 -4.75
CA LEU A 121 -13.84 15.87 -3.50
C LEU A 121 -13.01 17.16 -3.60
N LEU A 122 -12.31 17.36 -4.71
CA LEU A 122 -11.56 18.60 -4.94
C LEU A 122 -12.48 19.82 -5.01
N ILE A 123 -13.64 19.72 -5.66
CA ILE A 123 -14.63 20.81 -5.71
C ILE A 123 -15.19 21.09 -4.31
N PHE A 124 -15.44 20.05 -3.51
CA PHE A 124 -15.94 20.17 -2.14
C PHE A 124 -14.94 20.88 -1.22
N PHE A 125 -13.66 20.50 -1.25
CA PHE A 125 -12.61 21.11 -0.41
C PHE A 125 -12.12 22.47 -0.92
N ARG A 126 -12.38 22.81 -2.18
CA ARG A 126 -12.02 24.11 -2.77
C ARG A 126 -12.99 25.23 -2.35
N ARG A 127 -14.21 24.88 -1.96
CA ARG A 127 -15.17 25.84 -1.36
C ARG A 127 -14.84 26.05 0.11
#